data_AF-A0A7C6UPL7-F1
#
_entry.id   AF-A0A7C6UPL7-F1
#
_cell.length_a   1.000
_cell.length_b   1.000
_cell.length_c   1.000
_cell.angle_alpha   90.00
_cell.angle_beta   90.00
_cell.angle_gamma   90.00
#
_symmetry.space_group_name_H-M   'P 1'
#
loop_
_entity.id
_entity.type
_entity.pdbx_description
1 polymer ?
#
loop_
_entity_poly.entity_id
_entity_poly.type
_entity_poly.pdbx_seq_one_letter_code
_entity_poly.pdbx_strand_id
1 'polypeptide(L)' 'MEFLSGLFAIALIVFRIGVPIYLYTQAWNKEWPKPGLWILFGIFEPITALMIFYLIVHILPSREPFKG' A
#
# COMPACT_ATOMS: atom_id res chain seq x y z
N MET A 1 17.79 25.65 -0.95
CA MET A 1 17.08 24.80 0.04
C MET A 1 15.59 24.63 -0.29
N GLU A 2 14.90 25.66 -0.81
CA GLU A 2 13.44 25.59 -1.09
C GLU A 2 13.02 24.59 -2.18
N PHE A 3 13.87 24.33 -3.17
CA PHE A 3 13.60 23.34 -4.22
C PHE A 3 13.54 21.90 -3.69
N LEU A 4 14.42 21.55 -2.75
CA LEU A 4 14.44 20.23 -2.13
C LEU A 4 13.20 20.01 -1.25
N SER A 5 12.72 21.04 -0.55
CA SER A 5 11.46 20.97 0.20
C SER A 5 10.24 20.79 -0.69
N GLY A 6 10.22 21.42 -1.88
CA GLY A 6 9.15 21.24 -2.86
C GLY A 6 9.08 19.80 -3.40
N LEU A 7 10.23 19.23 -3.78
CA LEU A 7 10.32 17.83 -4.21
C LEU A 7 9.92 16.86 -3.09
N PHE A 8 10.33 17.13 -1.85
CA PHE A 8 9.91 16.33 -0.70
C PHE A 8 8.39 16.36 -0.48
N ALA A 9 7.76 17.54 -0.60
CA ALA A 9 6.32 17.67 -0.47
C ALA A 9 5.56 16.89 -1.56
N ILE A 10 6.03 16.97 -2.81
CA ILE A 10 5.46 16.20 -3.93
C ILE A 10 5.65 14.70 -3.70
N ALA A 11 6.84 14.27 -3.28
CA ALA A 11 7.12 12.88 -2.97
C ALA A 11 6.21 12.34 -1.85
N LEU A 12 5.93 13.15 -0.81
CA LEU A 12 5.02 12.79 0.27
C LEU A 12 3.57 12.63 -0.21
N ILE A 13 3.12 13.49 -1.12
CA ILE A 13 1.78 13.39 -1.72
C ILE A 13 1.69 12.12 -2.58
N VAL A 14 2.68 11.88 -3.42
CA VAL A 14 2.77 10.66 -4.23
C VAL A 14 2.80 9.42 -3.34
N PHE A 15 3.50 9.47 -2.21
CA PHE A 15 3.49 8.38 -1.23
C PHE A 15 2.11 8.16 -0.62
N ARG A 16 1.41 9.22 -0.20
CA ARG A 16 0.08 9.09 0.43
C ARG A 16 -1.06 8.68 -0.50
N ILE A 17 -0.85 8.79 -1.81
CA ILE A 17 -1.87 8.43 -2.81
C ILE A 17 -1.44 7.15 -3.56
N GLY A 18 -0.22 7.15 -4.08
CA GLY A 18 0.33 6.04 -4.86
C GLY A 18 0.47 4.76 -4.05
N VAL A 19 0.88 4.83 -2.78
CA VAL A 19 0.99 3.64 -1.91
C VAL A 19 -0.36 2.97 -1.67
N PRO A 20 -1.40 3.65 -1.14
CA PRO A 20 -2.70 3.00 -0.96
C PRO A 20 -3.29 2.43 -2.25
N ILE A 21 -3.12 3.10 -3.40
CA ILE A 21 -3.57 2.59 -4.70
C ILE A 21 -2.79 1.32 -5.08
N TYR A 22 -1.48 1.32 -4.92
CA TYR A 22 -0.64 0.15 -5.20
C TYR A 22 -1.02 -1.04 -4.32
N LEU A 23 -1.15 -0.81 -3.01
CA LEU A 23 -1.52 -1.84 -2.04
C LEU A 23 -2.92 -2.41 -2.32
N TYR A 24 -3.89 -1.54 -2.66
CA TYR A 24 -5.21 -1.98 -3.09
C TYR A 24 -5.15 -2.86 -4.33
N THR A 25 -4.44 -2.42 -5.36
CA THR A 25 -4.32 -3.14 -6.63
C THR A 25 -3.67 -4.50 -6.42
N GLN A 26 -2.62 -4.57 -5.60
CA GLN A 26 -1.95 -5.81 -5.28
C GLN A 26 -2.82 -6.75 -4.42
N ALA A 27 -3.51 -6.21 -3.43
CA ALA A 27 -4.43 -6.98 -2.61
C ALA A 27 -5.61 -7.52 -3.44
N TRP A 28 -6.12 -6.73 -4.39
CA TRP A 28 -7.13 -7.15 -5.35
C TRP A 28 -6.64 -8.27 -6.26
N ASN A 29 -5.47 -8.09 -6.88
CA ASN A 29 -4.88 -9.09 -7.79
C ASN A 29 -4.48 -10.40 -7.09
N LYS A 30 -4.20 -10.34 -5.78
CA LYS A 30 -3.93 -11.52 -4.94
C LYS A 30 -5.20 -12.09 -4.29
N GLU A 31 -6.38 -11.53 -4.60
CA GLU A 31 -7.68 -11.90 -4.02
C GLU A 31 -7.66 -11.93 -2.48
N TRP A 32 -6.95 -10.99 -1.86
CA TRP A 32 -6.89 -10.91 -0.42
C TRP A 32 -8.22 -10.43 0.17
N PRO A 33 -8.66 -10.97 1.32
CA PRO A 33 -9.87 -10.51 1.96
C PRO A 33 -9.71 -9.03 2.35
N LYS A 34 -10.72 -8.22 1.96
CA LYS A 34 -10.86 -6.80 2.32
C LYS A 34 -9.77 -5.88 1.73
N PRO A 35 -9.67 -5.78 0.38
CA PRO A 35 -8.69 -4.91 -0.27
C PRO A 35 -8.82 -3.43 0.12
N GLY A 36 -10.03 -2.98 0.49
CA GLY A 36 -10.28 -1.61 0.95
C GLY A 36 -9.59 -1.21 2.25
N LEU A 37 -9.19 -2.17 3.11
CA LEU A 37 -8.41 -1.85 4.32
C LEU A 37 -7.04 -1.28 3.97
N TRP A 38 -6.44 -1.71 2.87
CA TRP A 38 -5.15 -1.21 2.40
C TRP A 38 -5.21 0.24 1.94
N ILE A 39 -6.35 0.71 1.45
CA ILE A 39 -6.57 2.11 1.12
C ILE A 39 -6.56 2.94 2.41
N LEU A 40 -7.34 2.53 3.41
CA LEU A 40 -7.43 3.24 4.69
C LEU A 40 -6.05 3.30 5.37
N PHE A 41 -5.37 2.15 5.50
CA PHE A 41 -4.03 2.10 6.09
C PHE A 41 -3.00 2.89 5.27
N GLY A 42 -3.03 2.81 3.95
CA GLY A 42 -2.09 3.53 3.10
C GLY A 42 -2.25 5.06 3.12
N ILE A 43 -3.46 5.57 3.41
CA ILE A 43 -3.71 7.01 3.55
C ILE A 43 -3.18 7.55 4.88
N PHE A 44 -3.46 6.85 5.99
CA PHE A 44 -3.07 7.31 7.33
C PHE A 44 -1.60 7.02 7.64
N GLU A 45 -1.10 5.83 7.28
CA GLU A 45 0.27 5.39 7.55
C GLU A 45 0.87 4.63 6.36
N PRO A 46 1.27 5.32 5.27
CA PRO A 46 1.73 4.68 4.03
C PRO A 46 2.94 3.77 4.22
N ILE A 47 3.90 4.17 5.06
CA ILE A 47 5.13 3.40 5.31
C ILE A 47 4.80 2.11 6.08
N THR A 48 4.05 2.24 7.18
CA THR A 48 3.59 1.11 7.99
C THR A 48 2.76 0.13 7.15
N ALA A 49 1.84 0.65 6.32
CA ALA A 49 1.01 -0.14 5.43
C ALA A 49 1.84 -0.95 4.42
N LEU A 50 2.86 -0.33 3.82
CA LEU A 50 3.82 -1.01 2.94
C LEU A 50 4.58 -2.11 3.66
N MET A 51 5.11 -1.83 4.84
CA MET A 51 5.84 -2.82 5.65
C MET A 51 4.95 -4.02 5.98
N ILE A 52 3.73 -3.78 6.47
CA ILE A 52 2.78 -4.84 6.78
C ILE A 52 2.42 -5.62 5.52
N PHE A 53 2.17 -4.95 4.40
CA PHE A 53 1.88 -5.60 3.14
C PHE A 53 2.98 -6.59 2.74
N TYR A 54 4.24 -6.15 2.72
CA TYR A 54 5.37 -7.00 2.38
C TYR A 54 5.61 -8.13 3.38
N LEU A 55 5.39 -7.86 4.67
CA LEU A 55 5.45 -8.85 5.73
C LEU A 55 4.40 -9.94 5.50
N ILE A 56 3.15 -9.56 5.20
CA ILE A 56 2.07 -10.50 4.90
C ILE A 56 2.37 -11.30 3.63
N VAL A 57 2.86 -10.65 2.56
CA VAL A 57 3.26 -11.36 1.32
C VAL A 57 4.34 -12.41 1.58
N HIS A 58 5.30 -12.15 2.47
CA HIS A 58 6.37 -13.10 2.78
C HIS A 58 5.97 -14.18 3.78
N ILE A 59 5.11 -13.87 4.74
CA ILE A 59 4.70 -14.81 5.79
C ILE A 59 3.57 -15.72 5.33
N LEU A 60 2.60 -15.19 4.58
CA LEU A 60 1.52 -16.02 4.04
C LEU A 60 2.02 -16.71 2.76
N PRO A 61 2.17 -18.05 2.76
CA PRO A 61 2.38 -18.78 1.51
C PRO A 61 1.20 -18.45 0.61
N SER A 62 1.48 -18.08 -0.64
CA SER A 62 0.51 -17.71 -1.68
C SER A 62 -0.78 -18.50 -1.51
N ARG A 63 -1.77 -17.93 -0.81
CA ARG A 63 -3.05 -18.58 -0.65
C ARG A 63 -3.66 -18.59 -2.04
N GLU A 64 -4.19 -19.74 -2.45
CA GLU A 64 -4.92 -19.84 -3.70
C GLU A 64 -5.92 -18.68 -3.81
N PRO A 65 -6.11 -18.13 -5.02
CA PRO A 65 -7.06 -17.05 -5.26
C PRO A 65 -8.36 -17.33 -4.51
N PHE A 66 -8.77 -16.38 -3.66
CA PHE A 66 -10.00 -16.41 -2.90
C PHE A 66 -11.19 -16.34 -3.87
N LYS A 67 -11.54 -17.51 -4.43
CA LYS A 67 -12.77 -17.72 -5.21
C LYS A 67 -13.95 -17.37 -4.32
N GLY A 68 -14.45 -16.14 -4.47
CA GLY A 68 -15.76 -15.72 -4.00
C GLY A 68 -16.87 -16.53 -4.67
#